data_AF-A0A1V2CBY3-F1
#
_entry.id   AF-A0A1V2CBY3-F1
#
_cell.length_a   1.000
_cell.length_b   1.000
_cell.length_c   1.000
_cell.angle_alpha   90.00
_cell.angle_beta   90.00
_cell.angle_gamma   90.00
#
_symmetry.space_group_name_H-M   'P 1'
#
loop_
_entity.id
_entity.type
_entity.pdbx_description
1 polymer ?
#
loop_
_entity_poly.entity_id
_entity_poly.type
_entity_poly.pdbx_seq_one_letter_code
_entity_poly.pdbx_strand_id
1 'polypeptide(L)'
;MKFLFFIFTIILVFISCNKIGNKNIKDIPNDTIKIPENISVEKNCLEKVQGYKNKYGIVFSNYYKNESLGIDFDNNKTTDTVTVLKPYYQNSINDCYPENSEFDFPILLISKTINKKSKIFKIFKNVLKPNTPVYYEKITTNKTGFVISKDITGNNGFYTKTYVSFKYNNFYLDSIYVESWGLHQYEKTIRFRNKAFELSRYKRTDIDSVRNILDNQ
;
A
#
# COMPACT_ATOMS: atom_id res chain seq x y z
N MET A 1 -18.20 1.04 -56.24
CA MET A 1 -16.90 0.67 -55.63
C MET A 1 -16.34 1.70 -54.64
N LYS A 2 -16.60 3.01 -54.77
CA LYS A 2 -16.07 4.03 -53.83
C LYS A 2 -16.65 3.95 -52.39
N PHE A 3 -17.89 3.49 -52.24
CA PHE A 3 -18.57 3.41 -50.93
C PHE A 3 -18.03 2.28 -50.03
N LEU A 4 -17.72 1.12 -50.63
CA LEU A 4 -17.09 -0.01 -49.94
C LEU A 4 -15.68 0.31 -49.45
N PHE A 5 -14.94 1.13 -50.20
CA PHE A 5 -13.60 1.58 -49.82
C PHE A 5 -13.62 2.49 -48.57
N PHE A 6 -14.65 3.33 -48.45
CA PHE A 6 -14.84 4.21 -47.28
C PHE A 6 -15.22 3.42 -46.01
N ILE A 7 -16.03 2.38 -46.15
CA ILE A 7 -16.38 1.50 -45.02
C ILE A 7 -15.12 0.74 -44.54
N PHE A 8 -14.29 0.28 -45.48
CA PHE A 8 -13.05 -0.43 -45.14
C PHE A 8 -12.03 0.46 -44.43
N THR A 9 -11.88 1.72 -44.84
CA THR A 9 -11.00 2.67 -44.14
C THR A 9 -11.52 3.05 -42.76
N ILE A 10 -12.83 3.20 -42.57
CA ILE A 10 -13.43 3.46 -41.25
C ILE A 10 -13.21 2.25 -40.32
N ILE A 11 -13.42 1.02 -40.79
CA ILE A 11 -13.18 -0.20 -39.99
C ILE A 11 -11.70 -0.35 -39.61
N LEU A 12 -10.76 -0.04 -40.51
CA LEU A 12 -9.33 -0.07 -40.21
C LEU A 12 -8.91 1.00 -39.18
N VAL A 13 -9.56 2.17 -39.20
CA VAL A 13 -9.34 3.21 -38.17
C VAL A 13 -9.90 2.79 -36.81
N PHE A 14 -11.02 2.05 -36.76
CA PHE A 14 -11.56 1.50 -35.51
C PHE A 14 -10.76 0.31 -34.96
N ILE A 15 -10.09 -0.50 -35.79
CA ILE A 15 -9.19 -1.57 -35.33
C ILE A 15 -7.85 -1.01 -34.82
N SER A 16 -7.46 0.18 -35.28
CA SER A 16 -6.25 0.92 -34.87
C SER A 16 -6.36 1.54 -33.46
N CYS A 17 -7.57 1.72 -32.93
CA CYS A 17 -7.80 2.16 -31.55
C CYS A 17 -8.22 0.98 -30.66
N ASN A 18 -7.48 0.76 -29.58
CA ASN A 18 -7.78 -0.13 -28.45
C ASN A 18 -7.50 -1.64 -28.59
N LYS A 19 -6.34 -1.98 -29.15
CA LYS A 19 -5.52 -3.01 -28.48
C LYS A 19 -4.29 -2.34 -27.92
N ILE A 20 -4.40 -1.91 -26.65
CA ILE A 20 -3.22 -1.65 -25.81
C ILE A 20 -2.37 -2.91 -25.91
N GLY A 21 -1.29 -2.78 -26.65
CA GLY A 21 -0.34 -3.87 -26.82
C GLY A 21 0.16 -4.26 -25.44
N ASN A 22 -0.03 -5.52 -25.08
CA ASN A 22 0.83 -6.27 -24.17
C ASN A 22 2.27 -6.25 -24.73
N LYS A 23 2.92 -5.08 -24.76
CA LYS A 23 4.33 -4.97 -25.09
C LYS A 23 5.09 -5.28 -23.80
N ASN A 24 5.59 -6.52 -23.77
CA ASN A 24 6.63 -7.06 -22.91
C ASN A 24 6.22 -7.51 -21.48
N ILE A 25 5.20 -8.36 -21.38
CA ILE A 25 4.90 -9.09 -20.12
C ILE A 25 5.68 -10.42 -20.00
N LYS A 26 6.35 -10.89 -21.05
CA LYS A 26 6.89 -12.27 -21.12
C LYS A 26 8.13 -12.57 -20.28
N ASP A 27 8.87 -11.56 -19.79
CA ASP A 27 10.12 -11.76 -19.01
C ASP A 27 10.05 -11.23 -17.58
N ILE A 28 8.85 -11.07 -17.01
CA ILE A 28 8.71 -10.59 -15.63
C ILE A 28 8.90 -11.78 -14.67
N PRO A 29 9.89 -11.74 -13.75
CA PRO A 29 10.08 -12.78 -12.75
C PRO A 29 8.80 -13.03 -11.94
N ASN A 30 8.51 -14.29 -11.58
CA ASN A 30 7.31 -14.65 -10.82
C ASN A 30 7.16 -13.87 -9.50
N ASP A 31 8.26 -13.49 -8.86
CA ASP A 31 8.28 -12.76 -7.59
C ASP A 31 8.08 -11.24 -7.73
N THR A 32 7.65 -10.78 -8.91
CA THR A 32 7.42 -9.36 -9.18
C THR A 32 6.10 -8.88 -8.60
N ILE A 33 6.11 -7.74 -7.91
CA ILE A 33 4.86 -7.05 -7.54
C ILE A 33 4.29 -6.36 -8.79
N LYS A 34 3.22 -6.93 -9.32
CA LYS A 34 2.51 -6.41 -10.51
C LYS A 34 1.48 -5.35 -10.14
N ILE A 35 1.11 -4.56 -11.13
CA ILE A 35 -0.09 -3.74 -11.12
C ILE A 35 -1.32 -4.66 -10.98
N PRO A 36 -2.33 -4.33 -10.15
CA PRO A 36 -3.60 -5.06 -10.11
C PRO A 36 -4.25 -5.21 -11.50
N GLU A 37 -5.00 -6.28 -11.73
CA GLU A 37 -5.50 -6.64 -13.07
C GLU A 37 -6.67 -5.77 -13.57
N ASN A 38 -7.45 -5.17 -12.66
CA ASN A 38 -8.71 -4.49 -12.97
C ASN A 38 -8.67 -2.96 -12.85
N ILE A 39 -7.50 -2.33 -12.97
CA ILE A 39 -7.37 -0.88 -12.84
C ILE A 39 -7.46 -0.20 -14.19
N SER A 40 -8.32 0.82 -14.25
CA SER A 40 -8.37 1.74 -15.38
C SER A 40 -7.39 2.88 -15.13
N VAL A 41 -6.46 3.10 -16.05
CA VAL A 41 -5.51 4.21 -15.99
C VAL A 41 -5.81 5.15 -17.14
N GLU A 42 -5.96 6.44 -16.84
CA GLU A 42 -6.12 7.46 -17.87
C GLU A 42 -4.96 7.41 -18.89
N LYS A 43 -5.25 7.73 -20.14
CA LYS A 43 -4.30 7.57 -21.25
C LYS A 43 -3.03 8.41 -21.08
N ASN A 44 -3.17 9.64 -20.59
CA ASN A 44 -2.09 10.57 -20.21
C ASN A 44 -1.17 10.04 -19.09
N CYS A 45 -1.58 8.96 -18.40
CA CYS A 45 -0.92 8.42 -17.23
C CYS A 45 -0.26 7.06 -17.48
N LEU A 46 -0.59 6.42 -18.59
CA LEU A 46 -0.02 5.13 -18.99
C LEU A 46 1.51 5.19 -19.08
N GLU A 47 2.07 6.24 -19.69
CA GLU A 47 3.52 6.38 -19.82
C GLU A 47 4.25 6.42 -18.47
N LYS A 48 3.61 6.97 -17.43
CA LYS A 48 4.19 7.10 -16.09
C LYS A 48 4.18 5.79 -15.30
N VAL A 49 3.21 4.90 -15.55
CA VAL A 49 3.03 3.65 -14.80
C VAL A 49 3.55 2.42 -15.54
N GLN A 50 3.91 2.56 -16.82
CA GLN A 50 4.48 1.47 -17.62
C GLN A 50 5.84 1.01 -17.09
N GLY A 51 6.06 -0.31 -17.14
CA GLY A 51 7.33 -0.94 -16.79
C GLY A 51 7.51 -1.25 -15.29
N TYR A 52 8.73 -1.61 -14.95
CA TYR A 52 9.12 -2.13 -13.64
C TYR A 52 10.44 -1.50 -13.19
N LYS A 53 10.65 -1.48 -11.87
CA LYS A 53 11.90 -1.07 -11.22
C LYS A 53 12.35 -2.12 -10.22
N ASN A 54 13.67 -2.20 -10.00
CA ASN A 54 14.28 -3.09 -9.03
C ASN A 54 14.84 -2.28 -7.85
N LYS A 55 14.27 -2.44 -6.65
CA LYS A 55 14.77 -1.86 -5.40
C LYS A 55 14.45 -2.79 -4.23
N TYR A 56 15.18 -2.67 -3.13
CA TYR A 56 14.91 -3.43 -1.89
C TYR A 56 14.96 -4.96 -2.05
N GLY A 57 15.66 -5.45 -3.09
CA GLY A 57 15.73 -6.86 -3.41
C GLY A 57 14.51 -7.42 -4.14
N ILE A 58 13.62 -6.57 -4.69
CA ILE A 58 12.44 -6.98 -5.46
C ILE A 58 12.25 -6.15 -6.73
N VAL A 59 11.65 -6.76 -7.74
CA VAL A 59 11.12 -6.07 -8.91
C VAL A 59 9.65 -5.71 -8.66
N PHE A 60 9.26 -4.46 -8.92
CA PHE A 60 7.87 -4.04 -8.78
C PHE A 60 7.48 -3.00 -9.84
N SER A 61 6.19 -2.96 -10.17
CA SER A 61 5.64 -2.07 -11.19
C SER A 61 5.86 -0.58 -10.86
N ASN A 62 6.10 0.22 -11.90
CA ASN A 62 6.17 1.69 -11.80
C ASN A 62 4.87 2.33 -11.33
N TYR A 63 3.76 1.59 -11.36
CA TYR A 63 2.51 1.91 -10.71
C TYR A 63 2.64 2.28 -9.22
N TYR A 64 3.63 1.74 -8.49
CA TYR A 64 3.81 2.05 -7.08
C TYR A 64 4.88 3.13 -6.84
N LYS A 65 4.51 4.22 -6.18
CA LYS A 65 5.43 5.15 -5.51
C LYS A 65 5.93 4.50 -4.22
N ASN A 66 7.21 4.66 -3.89
CA ASN A 66 7.82 4.03 -2.72
C ASN A 66 8.27 5.10 -1.71
N GLU A 67 7.83 4.95 -0.46
CA GLU A 67 8.31 5.72 0.69
C GLU A 67 9.03 4.77 1.64
N SER A 68 10.31 5.02 1.91
CA SER A 68 11.15 4.09 2.68
C SER A 68 11.78 4.74 3.90
N LEU A 69 11.88 3.96 4.98
CA LEU A 69 12.52 4.32 6.24
C LEU A 69 13.57 3.27 6.58
N GLY A 70 14.74 3.73 7.04
CA GLY A 70 15.78 2.86 7.58
C GLY A 70 15.50 2.47 9.03
N ILE A 71 15.79 1.23 9.39
CA ILE A 71 15.61 0.71 10.75
C ILE A 71 16.55 -0.46 11.04
N ASP A 72 17.09 -0.53 12.25
CA ASP A 72 17.80 -1.70 12.78
C ASP A 72 16.90 -2.37 13.83
N PHE A 73 16.00 -3.26 13.40
CA PHE A 73 14.99 -3.85 14.30
C PHE A 73 15.45 -5.14 14.99
N ASP A 74 16.59 -5.71 14.62
CA ASP A 74 17.19 -6.90 15.23
C ASP A 74 18.51 -6.60 15.96
N ASN A 75 18.86 -5.32 16.13
CA ASN A 75 20.04 -4.80 16.82
C ASN A 75 21.37 -5.35 16.25
N ASN A 76 21.41 -5.61 14.95
CA ASN A 76 22.59 -6.17 14.29
C ASN A 76 23.55 -5.08 13.73
N LYS A 77 23.27 -3.80 14.00
CA LYS A 77 23.99 -2.61 13.50
C LYS A 77 23.92 -2.43 11.98
N THR A 78 23.01 -3.12 11.31
CA THR A 78 22.75 -3.02 9.88
C THR A 78 21.40 -2.37 9.68
N THR A 79 21.37 -1.32 8.85
CA THR A 79 20.12 -0.65 8.50
C THR A 79 19.33 -1.51 7.51
N ASP A 80 18.27 -2.12 8.02
CA ASP A 80 17.19 -2.72 7.22
C ASP A 80 16.24 -1.63 6.71
N THR A 81 15.36 -1.98 5.78
CA THR A 81 14.43 -1.02 5.16
C THR A 81 12.98 -1.47 5.32
N VAL A 82 12.16 -0.55 5.83
CA VAL A 82 10.70 -0.65 5.77
C VAL A 82 10.21 0.33 4.71
N THR A 83 9.52 -0.19 3.70
CA THR A 83 9.04 0.57 2.54
C THR A 83 7.54 0.41 2.40
N VAL A 84 6.83 1.51 2.22
CA VAL A 84 5.44 1.50 1.77
C VAL A 84 5.43 1.75 0.26
N LEU A 85 4.88 0.79 -0.48
CA LEU A 85 4.58 0.91 -1.90
C LEU A 85 3.14 1.40 -2.03
N LYS A 86 2.98 2.69 -2.27
CA LYS A 86 1.68 3.34 -2.48
C LYS A 86 1.34 3.36 -3.96
N PRO A 87 0.10 3.11 -4.36
CA PRO A 87 -0.37 3.45 -5.70
C PRO A 87 0.03 4.89 -6.09
N TYR A 88 0.31 5.13 -7.36
CA TYR A 88 0.77 6.44 -7.86
C TYR A 88 -0.24 7.59 -7.60
N TYR A 89 -1.48 7.27 -7.23
CA TYR A 89 -2.69 8.08 -7.34
C TYR A 89 -3.14 8.77 -6.04
N GLN A 90 -2.26 9.56 -5.41
CA GLN A 90 -2.59 10.21 -4.14
C GLN A 90 -2.59 11.75 -4.27
N ASN A 91 -3.77 12.35 -4.40
CA ASN A 91 -4.11 13.72 -4.02
C ASN A 91 -3.21 14.87 -4.51
N SER A 92 -2.92 14.97 -5.81
CA SER A 92 -2.57 16.25 -6.43
C SER A 92 -3.40 16.54 -7.68
N ILE A 93 -3.60 17.83 -7.99
CA ILE A 93 -4.43 18.34 -9.09
C ILE A 93 -3.98 17.85 -10.49
N ASN A 94 -2.74 17.33 -10.59
CA ASN A 94 -2.16 16.77 -11.82
C ASN A 94 -1.93 15.24 -11.73
N ASP A 95 -2.44 14.59 -10.68
CA ASP A 95 -2.31 13.15 -10.52
C ASP A 95 -3.38 12.43 -11.32
N CYS A 96 -2.92 11.39 -11.98
CA CYS A 96 -3.71 10.33 -12.57
C CYS A 96 -4.63 9.75 -11.50
N TYR A 97 -5.95 9.86 -11.60
CA TYR A 97 -6.85 9.17 -10.68
C TYR A 97 -7.55 8.03 -11.42
N PRO A 98 -7.53 6.79 -10.92
CA PRO A 98 -8.57 5.86 -11.26
C PRO A 98 -9.83 6.27 -10.48
N GLU A 99 -10.93 6.47 -11.19
CA GLU A 99 -12.25 6.44 -10.59
C GLU A 99 -12.47 5.03 -10.04
N ASN A 100 -12.42 4.88 -8.72
CA ASN A 100 -12.67 3.65 -7.97
C ASN A 100 -11.63 2.53 -8.15
N SER A 101 -11.09 2.09 -7.02
CA SER A 101 -10.61 0.72 -6.89
C SER A 101 -10.60 0.37 -5.41
N GLU A 102 -11.59 -0.40 -4.97
CA GLU A 102 -11.57 -1.13 -3.70
C GLU A 102 -10.38 -2.10 -3.60
N PHE A 103 -9.46 -2.11 -4.57
CA PHE A 103 -8.34 -3.02 -4.73
C PHE A 103 -6.96 -2.30 -4.69
N ASP A 104 -6.94 -0.98 -4.59
CA ASP A 104 -5.70 -0.18 -4.60
C ASP A 104 -5.10 -0.04 -3.19
N PHE A 105 -4.67 -1.13 -2.55
CA PHE A 105 -4.09 -1.05 -1.21
C PHE A 105 -2.57 -0.82 -1.23
N PRO A 106 -2.02 0.07 -0.37
CA PRO A 106 -0.59 0.19 -0.19
C PRO A 106 0.01 -1.13 0.32
N ILE A 107 1.17 -1.49 -0.22
CA ILE A 107 1.90 -2.70 0.17
C ILE A 107 3.02 -2.30 1.13
N LEU A 108 3.04 -2.89 2.32
CA LEU A 108 4.15 -2.77 3.25
C LEU A 108 5.20 -3.84 2.94
N LEU A 109 6.38 -3.41 2.53
CA LEU A 109 7.53 -4.25 2.24
C LEU A 109 8.62 -4.04 3.29
N ILE A 110 9.15 -5.14 3.81
CA ILE A 110 10.29 -5.13 4.73
C ILE A 110 11.42 -5.90 4.05
N SER A 111 12.55 -5.25 3.86
CA SER A 111 13.76 -5.85 3.32
C SER A 111 14.89 -5.81 4.34
N LYS A 112 15.59 -6.94 4.48
CA LYS A 112 16.80 -7.03 5.28
C LYS A 112 18.04 -6.78 4.45
N THR A 113 19.01 -6.07 5.01
CA THR A 113 20.32 -5.88 4.36
C THR A 113 21.25 -7.00 4.81
N ILE A 114 21.63 -7.89 3.90
CA ILE A 114 22.51 -9.03 4.15
C ILE A 114 23.70 -8.94 3.19
N ASN A 115 24.92 -8.88 3.70
CA ASN A 115 26.15 -8.77 2.89
C ASN A 115 26.10 -7.59 1.90
N LYS A 116 25.67 -6.40 2.37
CA LYS A 116 25.48 -5.19 1.56
C LYS A 116 24.43 -5.30 0.44
N LYS A 117 23.62 -6.37 0.43
CA LYS A 117 22.53 -6.57 -0.52
C LYS A 117 21.20 -6.60 0.23
N SER A 118 20.24 -5.79 -0.21
CA SER A 118 18.87 -5.88 0.30
C SER A 118 18.20 -7.14 -0.23
N LYS A 119 17.56 -7.90 0.66
CA LYS A 119 16.72 -9.06 0.34
C LYS A 119 15.35 -8.84 0.95
N ILE A 120 14.30 -9.22 0.24
CA ILE A 120 12.93 -9.20 0.77
C ILE A 120 12.88 -10.11 1.99
N PHE A 121 12.27 -9.63 3.05
CA PHE A 121 12.02 -10.40 4.26
C PHE A 121 10.53 -10.68 4.45
N LYS A 122 9.68 -9.65 4.35
CA LYS A 122 8.22 -9.78 4.45
C LYS A 122 7.50 -8.80 3.53
N ILE A 123 6.32 -9.20 3.06
CA ILE A 123 5.39 -8.37 2.27
C ILE A 123 4.01 -8.49 2.92
N PHE A 124 3.38 -7.35 3.21
CA PHE A 124 2.03 -7.29 3.76
C PHE A 124 1.15 -6.41 2.87
N LYS A 125 0.02 -6.95 2.39
CA LYS A 125 -0.90 -6.26 1.49
C LYS A 125 -2.12 -5.63 2.19
N ASN A 126 -2.42 -6.04 3.43
CA ASN A 126 -3.68 -5.71 4.11
C ASN A 126 -3.50 -4.91 5.42
N VAL A 127 -2.29 -4.39 5.64
CA VAL A 127 -1.91 -3.70 6.87
C VAL A 127 -2.16 -2.19 6.78
N LEU A 128 -2.24 -1.65 5.57
CA LEU A 128 -2.37 -0.22 5.28
C LEU A 128 -3.57 0.05 4.37
N LYS A 129 -4.06 1.29 4.38
CA LYS A 129 -5.08 1.81 3.48
C LYS A 129 -4.56 3.03 2.70
N PRO A 130 -5.12 3.32 1.51
CA PRO A 130 -4.83 4.55 0.80
C PRO A 130 -5.17 5.77 1.64
N ASN A 131 -4.33 6.79 1.53
CA ASN A 131 -4.67 8.08 2.07
C ASN A 131 -5.71 8.75 1.16
N THR A 132 -6.68 9.39 1.78
CA THR A 132 -7.74 10.18 1.14
C THR A 132 -7.75 11.58 1.78
N PRO A 133 -8.56 12.54 1.30
CA PRO A 133 -8.64 13.86 1.94
C PRO A 133 -8.99 13.82 3.44
N VAL A 134 -9.69 12.76 3.88
CA VAL A 134 -10.17 12.59 5.26
C VAL A 134 -9.47 11.45 6.00
N TYR A 135 -8.49 10.78 5.36
CA TYR A 135 -7.81 9.62 5.91
C TYR A 135 -6.31 9.70 5.64
N TYR A 136 -5.50 9.66 6.68
CA TYR A 136 -4.06 9.72 6.54
C TYR A 136 -3.36 8.63 7.35
N GLU A 137 -2.51 7.86 6.70
CA GLU A 137 -1.59 6.91 7.31
C GLU A 137 -0.13 7.29 7.13
N LYS A 138 0.63 7.05 8.19
CA LYS A 138 2.08 7.25 8.24
C LYS A 138 2.75 6.16 9.05
N ILE A 139 3.91 5.72 8.57
CA ILE A 139 4.80 4.85 9.33
C ILE A 139 5.92 5.68 9.93
N THR A 140 6.26 5.39 11.17
CA THR A 140 7.46 5.90 11.84
C THR A 140 8.21 4.73 12.47
N THR A 141 9.53 4.81 12.52
CA THR A 141 10.36 3.74 13.08
C THR A 141 10.54 3.95 14.58
N ASN A 142 10.68 2.84 15.30
CA ASN A 142 11.10 2.79 16.69
C ASN A 142 12.31 1.83 16.81
N LYS A 143 12.92 1.73 17.98
CA LYS A 143 14.15 0.93 18.17
C LYS A 143 13.99 -0.55 17.82
N THR A 144 12.79 -1.10 17.96
CA THR A 144 12.55 -2.55 17.84
C THR A 144 11.53 -2.89 16.76
N GLY A 145 11.19 -1.96 15.87
CA GLY A 145 10.05 -2.08 14.96
C GLY A 145 9.49 -0.73 14.54
N PHE A 146 8.18 -0.61 14.36
CA PHE A 146 7.59 0.60 13.80
C PHE A 146 6.19 0.86 14.34
N VAL A 147 5.73 2.08 14.13
CA VAL A 147 4.39 2.53 14.50
C VAL A 147 3.65 2.97 13.25
N ILE A 148 2.49 2.38 13.02
CA ILE A 148 1.54 2.82 12.00
C ILE A 148 0.59 3.80 12.68
N SER A 149 0.70 5.08 12.33
CA SER A 149 -0.21 6.13 12.78
C SER A 149 -1.29 6.34 11.73
N LYS A 150 -2.55 6.46 12.17
CA LYS A 150 -3.68 6.85 11.34
C LYS A 150 -4.38 8.03 11.96
N ASP A 151 -4.82 8.92 11.09
CA ASP A 151 -5.71 10.03 11.41
C ASP A 151 -6.91 10.00 10.45
N ILE A 152 -8.12 10.12 11.00
CA ILE A 152 -9.33 10.41 10.24
C ILE A 152 -9.79 11.81 10.64
N THR A 153 -9.79 12.72 9.67
CA THR A 153 -10.10 14.12 9.88
C THR A 153 -11.54 14.44 9.45
N GLY A 154 -12.19 15.37 10.18
CA GLY A 154 -13.59 15.76 10.01
C GLY A 154 -14.15 16.45 11.26
N ASN A 155 -15.47 16.70 11.30
CA ASN A 155 -16.14 17.30 12.48
C ASN A 155 -16.03 16.40 13.73
N ASN A 156 -16.00 15.09 13.53
CA ASN A 156 -15.56 14.10 14.49
C ASN A 156 -14.36 13.37 13.86
N GLY A 157 -13.38 13.01 14.66
CA GLY A 157 -12.18 12.35 14.13
C GLY A 157 -11.66 11.26 15.04
N PHE A 158 -10.69 10.53 14.49
CA PHE A 158 -10.20 9.31 15.09
C PHE A 158 -8.72 9.13 14.79
N TYR A 159 -7.94 9.02 15.85
CA TYR A 159 -6.51 8.81 15.78
C TYR A 159 -6.13 7.45 16.35
N THR A 160 -5.23 6.75 15.66
CA THR A 160 -4.70 5.48 16.15
C THR A 160 -3.20 5.37 15.98
N LYS A 161 -2.56 4.68 16.92
CA LYS A 161 -1.19 4.19 16.81
C LYS A 161 -1.18 2.68 16.98
N THR A 162 -0.80 1.97 15.92
CA THR A 162 -0.53 0.53 15.98
C THR A 162 0.94 0.31 16.17
N TYR A 163 1.33 -0.25 17.31
CA TYR A 163 2.70 -0.52 17.68
C TYR A 163 3.08 -1.93 17.25
N VAL A 164 4.15 -2.02 16.45
CA VAL A 164 4.69 -3.27 15.94
C VAL A 164 6.13 -3.42 16.40
N SER A 165 6.47 -4.60 16.92
CA SER A 165 7.85 -4.99 17.22
C SER A 165 8.29 -6.21 16.43
N PHE A 166 9.58 -6.27 16.17
CA PHE A 166 10.29 -7.44 15.73
C PHE A 166 10.75 -8.23 16.95
N LYS A 167 10.28 -9.47 17.07
CA LYS A 167 10.65 -10.43 18.12
C LYS A 167 10.55 -11.83 17.55
N TYR A 168 11.33 -12.78 18.06
CA TYR A 168 11.28 -14.18 17.60
C TYR A 168 11.38 -14.33 16.07
N ASN A 169 12.23 -13.51 15.43
CA ASN A 169 12.42 -13.48 13.97
C ASN A 169 11.14 -13.16 13.15
N ASN A 170 10.17 -12.45 13.72
CA ASN A 170 8.94 -12.04 13.03
C ASN A 170 8.37 -10.72 13.59
N PHE A 171 7.38 -10.14 12.88
CA PHE A 171 6.73 -8.89 13.29
C PHE A 171 5.38 -9.17 13.97
N TYR A 172 5.16 -8.48 15.09
CA TYR A 172 4.00 -8.69 15.96
C TYR A 172 3.37 -7.37 16.37
N LEU A 173 2.04 -7.36 16.53
CA LEU A 173 1.33 -6.26 17.15
C LEU A 173 1.52 -6.34 18.67
N ASP A 174 2.01 -5.25 19.27
CA ASP A 174 2.13 -5.13 20.72
C ASP A 174 0.91 -4.46 21.32
N SER A 175 0.46 -3.38 20.69
CA SER A 175 -0.74 -2.66 21.12
C SER A 175 -1.32 -1.78 20.02
N ILE A 176 -2.60 -1.44 20.17
CA ILE A 176 -3.28 -0.43 19.38
C ILE A 176 -3.78 0.63 20.38
N TYR A 177 -3.25 1.83 20.25
CA TYR A 177 -3.79 3.02 20.91
C TYR A 177 -4.83 3.66 19.99
N VAL A 178 -5.91 4.13 20.60
CA VAL A 178 -7.07 4.73 19.96
C VAL A 178 -7.47 5.97 20.74
N GLU A 179 -7.75 7.03 20.02
CA GLU A 179 -8.27 8.30 20.54
C GLU A 179 -9.33 8.83 19.58
N SER A 180 -10.49 9.24 20.09
CA SER A 180 -11.52 9.95 19.33
C SER A 180 -11.71 11.37 19.84
N TRP A 181 -12.01 12.30 18.94
CA TRP A 181 -12.44 13.65 19.28
C TRP A 181 -13.76 14.01 18.60
N GLY A 182 -14.46 14.99 19.19
CA GLY A 182 -15.80 15.41 18.78
C GLY A 182 -16.81 15.21 19.91
N LEU A 183 -18.04 14.80 19.56
CA LEU A 183 -19.15 14.69 20.50
C LEU A 183 -18.92 13.64 21.60
N HIS A 184 -18.24 12.54 21.27
CA HIS A 184 -17.89 11.46 22.20
C HIS A 184 -16.39 11.16 22.14
N GLN A 185 -15.68 11.69 23.14
CA GLN A 185 -14.24 11.53 23.25
C GLN A 185 -13.93 10.30 24.10
N TYR A 186 -13.04 9.44 23.62
CA TYR A 186 -12.50 8.36 24.42
C TYR A 186 -11.07 8.02 24.00
N GLU A 187 -10.32 7.52 24.96
CA GLU A 187 -8.98 6.99 24.77
C GLU A 187 -8.94 5.54 25.23
N LYS A 188 -8.35 4.66 24.41
CA LYS A 188 -8.24 3.24 24.74
C LYS A 188 -6.94 2.66 24.19
N THR A 189 -6.30 1.82 25.00
CA THR A 189 -5.16 1.02 24.55
C THR A 189 -5.50 -0.47 24.64
N ILE A 190 -5.51 -1.14 23.50
CA ILE A 190 -5.66 -2.59 23.41
C ILE A 190 -4.25 -3.19 23.39
N ARG A 191 -3.89 -4.02 24.37
CA ARG A 191 -2.55 -4.64 24.47
C ARG A 191 -2.60 -6.14 24.20
N PHE A 192 -1.68 -6.65 23.40
CA PHE A 192 -1.55 -8.06 23.06
C PHE A 192 -0.44 -8.70 23.90
N ARG A 193 -0.66 -8.79 25.24
CA ARG A 193 0.40 -9.15 26.20
C ARG A 193 0.83 -10.63 26.17
N ASN A 194 -0.06 -11.56 25.79
CA ASN A 194 0.19 -13.02 25.96
C ASN A 194 -0.04 -13.88 24.71
N LYS A 195 -0.49 -13.32 23.59
CA LYS A 195 -0.57 -14.01 22.30
C LYS A 195 0.25 -13.20 21.33
N ALA A 196 1.31 -13.81 20.81
CA ALA A 196 2.13 -13.20 19.77
C ALA A 196 1.23 -13.01 18.52
N PHE A 197 0.54 -11.87 18.45
CA PHE A 197 -0.38 -11.57 17.35
C PHE A 197 0.44 -11.10 16.15
N GLU A 198 0.75 -12.05 15.27
CA GLU A 198 1.56 -11.78 14.08
C GLU A 198 0.92 -10.71 13.21
N LEU A 199 1.74 -9.79 12.70
CA LEU A 199 1.30 -8.75 11.78
C LEU A 199 0.67 -9.33 10.50
N SER A 200 1.05 -10.55 10.11
CA SER A 200 0.45 -11.29 8.98
C SER A 200 -1.05 -11.55 9.14
N ARG A 201 -1.53 -11.65 10.38
CA ARG A 201 -2.93 -11.93 10.72
C ARG A 201 -3.75 -10.66 10.95
N TYR A 202 -3.08 -9.54 11.11
CA TYR A 202 -3.72 -8.25 11.30
C TYR A 202 -4.39 -7.80 10.01
N LYS A 203 -5.68 -7.47 10.10
CA LYS A 203 -6.40 -6.79 9.03
C LYS A 203 -6.70 -5.37 9.48
N ARG A 204 -6.57 -4.42 8.57
CA ARG A 204 -6.80 -3.01 8.90
C ARG A 204 -8.20 -2.73 9.47
N THR A 205 -9.19 -3.52 9.04
CA THR A 205 -10.59 -3.49 9.51
C THR A 205 -10.74 -3.83 11.00
N ASP A 206 -9.76 -4.49 11.63
CA ASP A 206 -9.82 -4.86 13.06
C ASP A 206 -9.87 -3.61 13.95
N ILE A 207 -9.28 -2.49 13.49
CA ILE A 207 -9.41 -1.18 14.15
C ILE A 207 -10.76 -0.53 13.85
N ASP A 208 -11.26 -0.66 12.62
CA ASP A 208 -12.58 -0.12 12.25
C ASP A 208 -13.70 -0.84 13.04
N SER A 209 -13.46 -2.10 13.42
CA SER A 209 -14.35 -2.94 14.25
C SER A 209 -14.39 -2.52 15.74
N VAL A 210 -13.39 -1.79 16.22
CA VAL A 210 -13.43 -1.19 17.56
C VAL A 210 -14.60 -0.20 17.68
N ARG A 211 -15.03 0.40 16.56
CA ARG A 211 -16.23 1.25 16.48
C ARG A 211 -17.51 0.47 16.78
N ASN A 212 -17.67 -0.74 16.21
CA ASN A 212 -18.91 -1.53 16.35
C ASN A 212 -19.16 -2.07 17.76
N ILE A 213 -18.14 -2.13 18.62
CA ILE A 213 -18.30 -2.52 20.02
C ILE A 213 -18.88 -1.36 20.85
N LEU A 214 -18.71 -0.12 20.41
CA LEU A 214 -19.16 1.08 21.12
C LEU A 214 -20.57 1.53 20.70
N ASP A 215 -21.02 1.18 19.50
CA ASP A 215 -22.39 1.47 19.04
C ASP A 215 -23.43 0.46 19.57
N ASN A 216 -22.99 -0.57 20.32
CA ASN A 216 -23.83 -1.65 20.88
C ASN A 216 -23.77 -1.74 22.42
N GLN A 217 -23.35 -0.67 23.10
CA GLN A 217 -23.41 -0.54 24.56
C GLN A 217 -24.23 0.70 24.94
#